data_AF-A0AA42UCC5-F1
#
_entry.id   AF-A0AA42UCC5-F1
#
_cell.length_a   1.000
_cell.length_b   1.000
_cell.length_c   1.000
_cell.angle_alpha   90.00
_cell.angle_beta   90.00
_cell.angle_gamma   90.00
#
_symmetry.space_group_name_H-M   'P 1'
#
loop_
_entity.id
_entity.type
_entity.pdbx_description
1 polymer ?
#
loop_
_entity_poly.entity_id
_entity_poly.type
_entity_poly.pdbx_seq_one_letter_code
_entity_poly.pdbx_strand_id
1 'polypeptide(L)'
;MGVTKSGEIWSARHQKQKVTYSESRFGDSAQLLAQQAFEQMQAGTFNREVVDMQIRMNYSLKEVGLMLGLSTNQLLHWIMTGEVMGQKVTAPRYDTSRGVKQRINGVELQLAKERLDQARKQTAA
;
A
#
# COMPACT_ATOMS: atom_id res chain seq x y z
N MET A 1 -16.45 4.73 17.42
CA MET A 1 -15.56 3.74 16.78
C MET A 1 -15.57 4.05 15.31
N GLY A 2 -14.42 4.07 14.63
CA GLY A 2 -14.29 4.63 13.28
C GLY A 2 -12.85 4.94 12.91
N VAL A 3 -12.69 5.54 11.72
CA VAL A 3 -11.43 6.09 11.24
C VAL A 3 -11.35 7.57 11.57
N THR A 4 -10.24 8.02 12.14
CA THR A 4 -10.00 9.41 12.52
C THR A 4 -8.62 9.87 12.07
N LYS A 5 -8.50 11.11 11.60
CA LYS A 5 -7.23 11.76 11.30
C LYS A 5 -6.79 12.66 12.47
N SER A 6 -5.52 12.61 12.82
CA SER A 6 -4.87 13.50 13.79
C SER A 6 -3.50 13.92 13.25
N GLY A 7 -3.38 15.15 12.77
CA GLY A 7 -2.19 15.58 12.03
C GLY A 7 -1.98 14.70 10.79
N GLU A 8 -0.77 14.17 10.61
CA GLU A 8 -0.43 13.22 9.53
C GLU A 8 -0.81 11.77 9.86
N ILE A 9 -1.48 11.49 10.98
CA ILE A 9 -1.75 10.11 11.42
C ILE A 9 -3.23 9.77 11.24
N TRP A 10 -3.50 8.75 10.45
CA TRP A 10 -4.79 8.09 10.34
C TRP A 10 -4.88 6.95 11.33
N SER A 11 -5.94 6.91 12.12
CA SER A 11 -6.18 5.87 13.11
C SER A 11 -7.50 5.16 12.84
N ALA A 12 -7.50 3.84 12.87
CA ALA A 12 -8.71 3.02 12.84
C ALA A 12 -8.93 2.38 14.20
N ARG A 13 -10.14 2.54 14.75
CA ARG A 13 -10.50 2.00 16.07
C ARG A 13 -11.84 1.29 16.03
N HIS A 14 -11.82 0.00 16.34
CA HIS A 14 -13.00 -0.82 16.56
C HIS A 14 -12.80 -1.72 17.79
N GLN A 15 -13.78 -1.70 18.68
CA GLN A 15 -13.77 -2.31 20.01
C GLN A 15 -12.47 -2.01 20.79
N LYS A 16 -11.73 -3.05 21.16
CA LYS A 16 -10.44 -2.98 21.88
C LYS A 16 -9.23 -2.87 20.93
N GLN A 17 -9.45 -2.84 19.62
CA GLN A 17 -8.39 -2.78 18.62
C GLN A 17 -8.21 -1.34 18.11
N LYS A 18 -6.94 -0.92 17.99
CA LYS A 18 -6.53 0.35 17.40
C LYS A 18 -5.28 0.12 16.54
N VAL A 19 -5.31 0.62 15.31
CA VAL A 19 -4.14 0.68 14.42
C VAL A 19 -3.98 2.11 13.90
N THR A 20 -2.75 2.47 13.56
CA THR A 20 -2.40 3.82 13.10
C THR A 20 -1.46 3.75 11.90
N TYR A 21 -1.72 4.59 10.90
CA TYR A 21 -0.93 4.73 9.68
C TYR A 21 -0.57 6.21 9.51
N SER A 22 0.69 6.52 9.19
CA SER A 22 1.14 7.90 8.96
C SER A 22 1.23 8.23 7.47
N GLU A 23 0.82 9.44 7.09
CA GLU A 23 0.99 9.99 5.75
C GLU A 23 2.48 10.18 5.42
N SER A 24 3.35 10.45 6.40
CA SER A 24 4.80 10.51 6.14
C SER A 24 5.38 9.16 5.68
N ARG A 25 4.74 8.03 6.02
CA ARG A 25 5.18 6.68 5.60
C ARG A 25 4.39 6.13 4.42
N PHE A 26 3.07 6.30 4.43
CA PHE A 26 2.15 5.70 3.44
C PHE A 26 1.52 6.75 2.50
N GLY A 27 1.75 8.03 2.75
CA GLY A 27 1.15 9.14 2.01
C GLY A 27 -0.36 9.05 1.98
N ASP A 28 -0.94 9.31 0.81
CA ASP A 28 -2.39 9.27 0.58
C ASP A 28 -2.99 7.87 0.80
N SER A 29 -2.17 6.81 0.77
CA SER A 29 -2.60 5.45 1.11
C SER A 29 -2.93 5.29 2.60
N ALA A 30 -2.45 6.17 3.49
CA ALA A 30 -2.64 6.06 4.93
C ALA A 30 -4.13 6.07 5.31
N GLN A 31 -4.93 6.90 4.64
CA GLN A 31 -6.38 6.94 4.83
C GLN A 31 -7.03 5.63 4.40
N LEU A 32 -6.68 5.13 3.21
CA LEU A 32 -7.22 3.89 2.66
C LEU A 32 -6.90 2.70 3.57
N LEU A 33 -5.66 2.62 4.06
CA LEU A 33 -5.22 1.56 4.98
C LEU A 33 -5.98 1.60 6.31
N ALA A 34 -6.21 2.80 6.85
CA ALA A 34 -7.03 2.95 8.05
C ALA A 34 -8.48 2.50 7.79
N GLN A 35 -9.04 2.83 6.64
CA GLN A 35 -10.38 2.42 6.24
C GLN A 35 -10.50 0.90 6.08
N GLN A 36 -9.60 0.27 5.32
CA GLN A 36 -9.56 -1.19 5.14
C GLN A 36 -9.36 -1.91 6.46
N ALA A 37 -8.47 -1.41 7.32
CA ALA A 37 -8.27 -1.99 8.65
C ALA A 37 -9.55 -1.90 9.50
N PHE A 38 -10.26 -0.76 9.46
CA PHE A 38 -11.51 -0.60 10.18
C PHE A 38 -12.58 -1.59 9.69
N GLU A 39 -12.72 -1.75 8.37
CA GLU A 39 -13.65 -2.71 7.76
C GLU A 39 -13.32 -4.16 8.14
N GLN A 40 -12.04 -4.54 8.12
CA GLN A 40 -11.59 -5.85 8.58
C GLN A 40 -11.87 -6.04 10.09
N MET A 41 -11.73 -4.99 10.90
CA MET A 41 -12.03 -5.08 12.33
C MET A 41 -13.53 -5.22 12.58
N GLN A 42 -14.38 -4.62 11.74
CA GLN A 42 -15.83 -4.82 11.78
C GLN A 42 -16.22 -6.23 11.36
N ALA A 43 -15.59 -6.76 10.31
CA ALA A 43 -15.79 -8.12 9.83
C ALA A 43 -15.19 -9.21 10.74
N GLY A 44 -14.39 -8.82 11.75
CA GLY A 44 -13.69 -9.75 12.64
C GLY A 44 -12.51 -10.49 11.98
N THR A 45 -12.06 -10.05 10.80
CA THR A 45 -10.96 -10.65 10.03
C THR A 45 -9.64 -9.91 10.21
N PHE A 46 -9.63 -8.79 10.93
CA PHE A 46 -8.42 -8.00 11.15
C PHE A 46 -7.40 -8.76 11.99
N ASN A 47 -6.26 -9.08 11.36
CA ASN A 47 -5.11 -9.66 12.02
C ASN A 47 -3.95 -8.67 12.03
N ARG A 48 -3.70 -8.08 13.20
CA ARG A 48 -2.63 -7.12 13.40
C ARG A 48 -1.24 -7.68 13.09
N GLU A 49 -0.97 -8.94 13.46
CA GLU A 49 0.34 -9.54 13.26
C GLU A 49 0.68 -9.70 11.78
N VAL A 50 -0.33 -10.02 10.95
CA VAL A 50 -0.18 -10.11 9.49
C VAL A 50 0.14 -8.74 8.90
N VAL A 51 -0.60 -7.70 9.31
CA VAL A 51 -0.34 -6.33 8.85
C VAL A 51 1.07 -5.87 9.28
N ASP A 52 1.43 -6.08 10.54
CA ASP A 52 2.76 -5.72 11.07
C ASP A 52 3.87 -6.54 10.39
N MET A 53 3.60 -7.78 9.98
CA MET A 53 4.53 -8.59 9.18
C MET A 53 4.71 -7.99 7.78
N GLN A 54 3.62 -7.67 7.07
CA GLN A 54 3.69 -7.06 5.74
C GLN A 54 4.42 -5.71 5.75
N ILE A 55 4.24 -4.92 6.80
CA ILE A 55 4.92 -3.64 7.00
C ILE A 55 6.43 -3.81 7.23
N ARG A 56 6.84 -4.94 7.82
CA ARG A 56 8.26 -5.28 8.04
C ARG A 56 8.90 -5.93 6.82
N MET A 57 8.12 -6.67 6.03
CA MET A 57 8.57 -7.26 4.78
C MET A 57 8.95 -6.16 3.79
N ASN A 58 10.12 -6.34 3.18
CA ASN A 58 10.71 -5.38 2.27
C ASN A 58 11.23 -6.11 1.04
N TYR A 59 10.70 -5.75 -0.12
CA TYR A 59 11.01 -6.37 -1.40
C TYR A 59 11.85 -5.44 -2.25
N SER A 60 12.80 -6.01 -2.99
CA SER A 60 13.55 -5.31 -4.02
C SER A 60 12.65 -4.97 -5.23
N LEU A 61 13.04 -3.96 -6.01
CA LEU A 61 12.34 -3.60 -7.25
C LEU A 61 12.20 -4.79 -8.22
N LYS A 62 13.20 -5.68 -8.27
CA LYS A 62 13.16 -6.87 -9.12
C LYS A 62 12.06 -7.83 -8.67
N GLU A 63 11.97 -8.11 -7.37
CA GLU A 63 10.94 -8.98 -6.80
C GLU A 63 9.55 -8.37 -6.97
N VAL A 64 9.42 -7.07 -6.71
CA VAL A 64 8.16 -6.33 -6.93
C VAL A 64 7.74 -6.37 -8.39
N GLY A 65 8.65 -6.12 -9.33
CA GLY A 65 8.36 -6.23 -10.76
C GLY A 65 7.83 -7.61 -11.11
N LEU A 66 8.50 -8.67 -10.66
CA LEU A 66 8.07 -10.05 -10.89
C LEU A 66 6.67 -10.32 -10.32
N MET A 67 6.40 -9.89 -9.08
CA MET A 67 5.09 -10.09 -8.44
C MET A 67 3.95 -9.30 -9.10
N LEU A 68 4.26 -8.17 -9.73
CA LEU A 68 3.28 -7.34 -10.46
C LEU A 68 3.15 -7.75 -11.94
N GLY A 69 4.01 -8.65 -12.42
CA GLY A 69 4.11 -9.01 -13.84
C GLY A 69 4.62 -7.85 -14.71
N LEU A 70 5.53 -7.03 -14.16
CA LEU A 70 6.19 -5.91 -14.83
C LEU A 70 7.70 -6.15 -14.91
N SER A 71 8.33 -5.61 -15.94
CA SER A 71 9.80 -5.49 -15.91
C SER A 71 10.25 -4.44 -14.91
N THR A 72 11.48 -4.55 -14.39
CA THR A 72 12.06 -3.54 -13.49
C THR A 72 12.01 -2.13 -14.10
N ASN A 73 12.25 -2.02 -15.41
CA ASN A 73 12.19 -0.73 -16.12
C ASN A 73 10.77 -0.17 -16.19
N GLN A 74 9.76 -1.01 -16.41
CA GLN A 74 8.35 -0.59 -16.36
C GLN A 74 7.94 -0.14 -14.95
N LEU A 75 8.40 -0.86 -13.93
CA LEU A 75 8.16 -0.47 -12.53
C LEU A 75 8.82 0.87 -12.20
N LEU A 76 10.08 1.08 -12.62
CA LEU A 76 10.77 2.35 -12.43
C LEU A 76 10.09 3.50 -13.18
N HIS A 77 9.70 3.27 -14.44
CA HIS A 77 8.92 4.24 -15.22
C HIS A 77 7.64 4.59 -14.49
N TRP A 78 6.91 3.60 -13.98
CA TRP A 78 5.69 3.80 -13.23
C TRP A 78 5.91 4.63 -11.96
N ILE A 79 6.95 4.31 -11.19
CA ILE A 79 7.32 5.08 -9.98
C ILE A 79 7.68 6.53 -10.32
N MET A 80 8.34 6.77 -11.46
CA MET A 80 8.76 8.11 -11.86
C MET A 80 7.63 8.95 -12.46
N THR A 81 6.76 8.34 -13.26
CA THR A 81 5.73 9.06 -14.04
C THR A 81 4.35 9.02 -13.40
N GLY A 82 4.12 8.07 -12.47
CA GLY A 82 2.77 7.75 -12.01
C GLY A 82 1.90 7.12 -13.09
N GLU A 83 2.51 6.63 -14.18
CA GLU A 83 1.80 6.04 -15.32
C GLU A 83 2.32 4.63 -15.63
N VAL A 84 1.39 3.69 -15.77
CA VAL A 84 1.68 2.32 -16.19
C VAL A 84 0.65 1.90 -17.23
N MET A 85 1.13 1.26 -18.30
CA MET A 85 0.27 0.81 -19.41
C MET A 85 -0.60 1.92 -20.04
N GLY A 86 -0.13 3.17 -20.07
CA GLY A 86 -0.89 4.30 -20.64
C GLY A 86 -1.95 4.89 -19.72
N GLN A 87 -1.99 4.48 -18.45
CA GLN A 87 -2.96 4.95 -17.46
C GLN A 87 -2.27 5.55 -16.24
N LYS A 88 -2.82 6.67 -15.75
CA LYS A 88 -2.38 7.29 -14.50
C LYS A 88 -2.84 6.44 -13.32
N VAL A 89 -1.92 5.66 -12.78
CA VAL A 89 -2.17 4.76 -11.65
C VAL A 89 -1.18 5.12 -10.54
N THR A 90 -1.63 5.23 -9.29
CA THR A 90 -0.74 5.56 -8.17
C THR A 90 0.29 4.45 -7.95
N ALA A 91 1.55 4.78 -8.22
CA ALA A 91 2.69 3.88 -8.09
C ALA A 91 2.94 3.45 -6.63
N PRO A 92 3.58 2.28 -6.41
CA PRO A 92 4.05 1.90 -5.08
C PRO A 92 5.09 2.88 -4.56
N ARG A 93 5.01 3.21 -3.27
CA ARG A 93 6.01 4.05 -2.61
C ARG A 93 7.18 3.22 -2.08
N TYR A 94 8.37 3.82 -2.08
CA TYR A 94 9.52 3.25 -1.39
C TYR A 94 9.28 3.26 0.12
N ASP A 95 9.67 2.18 0.80
CA ASP A 95 9.68 2.16 2.25
C ASP A 95 10.78 3.09 2.75
N THR A 96 10.36 4.17 3.40
CA THR A 96 11.27 5.18 3.99
C THR A 96 11.81 4.73 5.35
N SER A 97 11.48 3.51 5.79
CA SER A 97 11.94 2.97 7.06
C SER A 97 13.46 2.70 7.04
N ARG A 98 14.18 3.31 8.00
CA ARG A 98 15.59 3.08 8.37
C ARG A 98 16.59 2.84 7.22
N GLY A 99 16.65 3.75 6.25
CA GLY A 99 17.76 3.79 5.28
C GLY A 99 17.76 2.68 4.22
N VAL A 100 16.66 1.94 4.10
CA VAL A 100 16.49 0.95 3.04
C VAL A 100 16.29 1.67 1.70
N LYS A 101 17.31 1.68 0.85
CA LYS A 101 17.23 2.31 -0.48
C LYS A 101 16.47 1.40 -1.45
N GLN A 102 15.50 1.98 -2.16
CA GLN A 102 14.79 1.35 -3.28
C GLN A 102 14.09 0.02 -2.96
N ARG A 103 13.49 -0.10 -1.77
CA ARG A 103 12.60 -1.24 -1.45
C ARG A 103 11.18 -0.79 -1.23
N ILE A 104 10.25 -1.71 -1.47
CA ILE A 104 8.82 -1.49 -1.31
C ILE A 104 8.35 -2.47 -0.23
N ASN A 105 7.57 -1.98 0.73
CA ASN A 105 7.04 -2.84 1.79
C ASN A 105 5.89 -3.71 1.26
N GLY A 106 5.54 -4.77 1.98
CA GLY A 106 4.49 -5.69 1.55
C GLY A 106 3.11 -5.04 1.40
N VAL A 107 2.81 -4.03 2.22
CA VAL A 107 1.53 -3.30 2.17
C VAL A 107 1.41 -2.48 0.89
N GLU A 108 2.42 -1.67 0.57
CA GLU A 108 2.48 -0.86 -0.65
C GLU A 108 2.51 -1.74 -1.91
N LEU A 109 3.21 -2.89 -1.85
CA LEU A 109 3.17 -3.88 -2.92
C LEU A 109 1.75 -4.38 -3.18
N GLN A 110 1.01 -4.72 -2.13
CA GLN A 110 -0.33 -5.25 -2.27
C GLN A 110 -1.31 -4.19 -2.78
N LEU A 111 -1.22 -2.96 -2.27
CA LEU A 111 -1.98 -1.82 -2.79
C LEU A 111 -1.66 -1.53 -4.26
N ALA A 112 -0.38 -1.55 -4.64
CA ALA A 112 0.02 -1.36 -6.02
C ALA A 112 -0.53 -2.46 -6.93
N LYS A 113 -0.53 -3.71 -6.46
CA LYS A 113 -1.15 -4.83 -7.17
C LYS A 113 -2.65 -4.60 -7.37
N GLU A 114 -3.37 -4.22 -6.32
CA GLU A 114 -4.81 -3.93 -6.39
C GLU A 114 -5.12 -2.81 -7.38
N ARG A 115 -4.37 -1.71 -7.34
CA ARG A 115 -4.53 -0.57 -8.27
C ARG A 115 -4.24 -0.99 -9.72
N LEU A 116 -3.21 -1.81 -9.92
CA LEU A 116 -2.82 -2.27 -11.24
C LEU A 116 -3.80 -3.29 -11.81
N ASP A 117 -4.36 -4.17 -10.97
CA ASP A 117 -5.42 -5.09 -11.37
C ASP A 117 -6.73 -4.35 -11.69
N GLN A 118 -7.06 -3.28 -10.96
CA GLN A 118 -8.17 -2.39 -11.30
C GLN A 118 -7.95 -1.68 -12.65
N ALA A 119 -6.76 -1.14 -12.87
CA ALA A 119 -6.38 -0.51 -14.14
C ALA A 119 -6.50 -1.48 -15.31
N ARG A 120 -5.94 -2.69 -15.19
CA ARG A 120 -6.05 -3.76 -16.20
C ARG A 120 -7.50 -4.13 -16.52
N LYS A 121 -8.36 -4.21 -15.51
CA LYS A 121 -9.80 -4.48 -15.71
C LYS A 121 -10.50 -3.36 -16.46
N GLN A 122 -10.14 -2.11 -16.21
CA GLN A 122 -10.71 -0.96 -16.92
C GLN A 122 -10.27 -0.90 -18.39
N THR A 123 -9.06 -1.35 -18.72
CA THR A 123 -8.59 -1.41 -20.12
C THR A 123 -9.17 -2.59 -20.91
N ALA A 124 -9.63 -3.65 -20.21
CA ALA A 124 -10.23 -4.84 -20.82
C ALA A 124 -11.76 -4.76 -20.98
N ALA A 125 -12.37 -3.67 -20.48
CA ALA A 125 -13.79 -3.35 -20.64
C ALA A 125 -13.98 -2.39 -21.82
#